data_AF-A0A7W1V043-F1
#
_entry.id   AF-A0A7W1V043-F1
#
_cell.length_a   1.000
_cell.length_b   1.000
_cell.length_c   1.000
_cell.angle_alpha   90.00
_cell.angle_beta   90.00
_cell.angle_gamma   90.00
#
_symmetry.space_group_name_H-M   'P 1'
#
loop_
_entity.id
_entity.type
_entity.pdbx_description
1 polymer ?
#
loop_
_entity_poly.entity_id
_entity_poly.type
_entity_poly.pdbx_seq_one_letter_code
_entity_poly.pdbx_strand_id
1 'polypeptide(L)'
;MKLDKKDILAALETITVSGEGKNMVESGAIQNVITFADEVIVDVILTTPALHIKKRAEADILKVIREKVHPEAKVKVNIKVDAPEKPKIKGNAIPGIHNIVAIASGKGGVGKSTVTANIAVTLAKMGFKVGVLDADIYGPSIPIMFDVASERPLSVNVGGKSKMKPVENYGVKVLSIGFFTQPNQAVIWRGPMAAKALNQLIFDAAWGELDFMLIDLPPGTGDIHLSIMQSLP
;
A
#
# COMPACT_ATOMS: atom_id res chain seq x y z
N MET A 1 -17.08 -29.36 37.36
CA MET A 1 -16.22 -29.84 36.26
C MET A 1 -14.96 -28.99 36.28
N LYS A 2 -13.76 -29.59 36.18
CA LYS A 2 -12.49 -28.87 36.36
C LYS A 2 -11.65 -29.05 35.10
N LEU A 3 -11.58 -28.00 34.28
CA LEU A 3 -10.73 -27.95 33.09
C LEU A 3 -9.30 -27.62 33.52
N ASP A 4 -8.35 -28.53 33.25
CA ASP A 4 -6.94 -28.31 33.56
C ASP A 4 -6.29 -27.42 32.50
N LYS A 5 -5.52 -26.44 32.97
CA LYS A 5 -4.74 -25.54 32.11
C LYS A 5 -3.71 -26.31 31.29
N LYS A 6 -3.15 -27.40 31.83
CA LYS A 6 -2.15 -28.22 31.14
C LYS A 6 -2.72 -28.89 29.89
N ASP A 7 -3.94 -29.43 29.98
CA ASP A 7 -4.60 -30.10 28.86
C ASP A 7 -4.95 -29.12 27.74
N ILE A 8 -5.34 -27.89 28.10
CA ILE A 8 -5.61 -26.82 27.13
C ILE A 8 -4.33 -26.39 26.42
N LEU A 9 -3.22 -26.20 27.14
CA LEU A 9 -1.94 -25.85 26.52
C LEU A 9 -1.46 -26.95 25.57
N ALA A 10 -1.53 -28.23 25.98
CA ALA A 10 -1.18 -29.37 25.15
C ALA A 10 -2.07 -29.49 23.90
N ALA A 11 -3.35 -29.12 24.00
CA ALA A 11 -4.24 -29.06 22.84
C ALA A 11 -3.81 -27.94 21.87
N LEU A 12 -3.51 -26.74 22.38
CA LEU A 12 -3.09 -25.58 21.59
C LEU A 12 -1.73 -25.74 20.91
N GLU A 13 -0.85 -26.61 21.40
CA GLU A 13 0.40 -27.00 20.72
C GLU A 13 0.19 -27.70 19.37
N THR A 14 -1.04 -28.16 19.10
CA THR A 14 -1.34 -28.88 17.85
C THR A 14 -1.83 -28.01 16.70
N ILE A 15 -1.98 -26.70 16.94
CA ILE A 15 -2.37 -25.71 15.94
C ILE A 15 -1.26 -24.68 15.75
N THR A 16 -1.18 -24.14 14.53
CA THR A 16 -0.19 -23.14 14.15
C THR A 16 -0.89 -21.81 13.85
N VAL A 17 -0.27 -20.69 14.25
CA VAL A 17 -0.68 -19.39 13.73
C VAL A 17 0.00 -19.23 12.37
N SER A 18 -0.80 -18.95 11.35
CA SER A 18 -0.43 -18.72 9.95
C SER A 18 1.03 -18.30 9.69
N GLY A 19 1.78 -19.12 8.94
CA GLY A 19 3.00 -18.73 8.23
C GLY A 19 4.33 -18.98 8.94
N GLU A 20 4.35 -19.19 10.26
CA GLU A 20 5.63 -19.26 11.02
C GLU A 20 6.17 -20.68 11.23
N GLY A 21 5.45 -21.73 10.82
CA GLY A 21 5.91 -23.12 10.94
C GLY A 21 6.06 -23.65 12.38
N LYS A 22 5.75 -22.82 13.39
CA LYS A 22 5.73 -23.15 14.82
C LYS A 22 4.30 -23.20 15.36
N ASN A 23 4.06 -23.96 16.43
CA ASN A 23 2.74 -24.03 17.05
C ASN A 23 2.38 -22.76 17.85
N MET A 24 1.10 -22.58 18.21
CA MET A 24 0.61 -21.36 18.86
C MET A 24 1.25 -21.08 20.24
N VAL A 25 1.76 -22.11 20.92
CA VAL A 25 2.41 -21.98 22.23
C VAL A 25 3.89 -21.60 22.05
N GLU A 26 4.61 -22.30 21.18
CA GLU A 26 6.02 -22.05 20.86
C GLU A 26 6.26 -20.70 20.16
N SER A 27 5.29 -20.23 19.39
CA SER A 27 5.32 -18.89 18.78
C SER A 27 5.12 -17.76 19.80
N GLY A 28 4.74 -18.07 21.05
CA GLY A 28 4.39 -17.06 22.04
C GLY A 28 3.07 -16.34 21.74
N ALA A 29 2.28 -16.85 20.79
CA ALA A 29 0.99 -16.26 20.43
C ALA A 29 -0.03 -16.38 21.58
N ILE A 30 0.00 -17.48 22.34
CA ILE A 30 -0.82 -17.63 23.56
C ILE A 30 -0.15 -16.90 24.72
N GLN A 31 -0.76 -15.81 25.18
CA GLN A 31 -0.25 -15.03 26.32
C GLN A 31 -0.77 -15.54 27.65
N ASN A 32 -2.04 -15.94 27.67
CA ASN A 32 -2.68 -16.38 28.88
C ASN A 32 -3.80 -17.38 28.59
N VAL A 33 -3.99 -18.29 29.53
CA VAL A 33 -5.11 -19.24 29.55
C VAL A 33 -5.64 -19.23 30.97
N ILE A 34 -6.91 -18.86 31.11
CA ILE A 34 -7.67 -18.85 32.36
C ILE A 34 -8.79 -19.88 32.24
N THR A 35 -8.93 -20.75 33.23
CA THR A 35 -10.04 -21.69 33.32
C THR A 35 -10.91 -21.37 34.53
N PHE A 36 -12.22 -21.32 34.33
CA PHE A 36 -13.19 -21.14 35.39
C PHE A 36 -14.37 -22.10 35.19
N ALA A 37 -14.42 -23.17 35.99
CA ALA A 37 -15.41 -24.25 35.86
C ALA A 37 -15.46 -24.86 34.44
N ASP A 38 -16.45 -24.47 33.65
CA ASP A 38 -16.70 -24.88 32.25
C ASP A 38 -16.22 -23.86 31.22
N GLU A 39 -15.75 -22.69 31.64
CA GLU A 39 -15.27 -21.61 30.79
C GLU A 39 -13.74 -21.62 30.63
N VAL A 40 -13.27 -21.42 29.40
CA VAL A 40 -11.86 -21.26 29.03
C VAL A 40 -11.70 -19.93 28.33
N ILE A 41 -10.89 -19.05 28.90
CA ILE A 41 -10.50 -17.78 28.29
C ILE A 41 -9.07 -17.90 27.77
N VAL A 42 -8.89 -17.66 26.47
CA VAL A 42 -7.58 -17.71 25.81
C VAL A 42 -7.25 -16.32 25.27
N ASP A 43 -6.17 -15.72 25.79
CA ASP A 43 -5.65 -14.44 25.31
C ASP A 43 -4.56 -14.70 24.27
N VAL A 44 -4.78 -14.20 23.06
CA VAL A 44 -3.91 -14.42 21.89
C VAL A 44 -3.36 -13.09 21.39
N ILE A 45 -2.05 -13.01 21.17
CA ILE A 45 -1.41 -11.94 20.42
C ILE A 45 -1.10 -12.41 19.01
N LEU A 46 -1.58 -11.66 18.02
CA LEU A 46 -1.27 -11.86 16.61
C LEU A 46 -0.38 -10.72 16.10
N THR A 47 0.63 -11.06 15.30
CA THR A 47 1.54 -10.10 14.66
C THR A 47 0.98 -9.50 13.37
N THR A 48 -0.07 -10.11 12.80
CA THR A 48 -0.66 -9.70 11.53
C THR A 48 -2.08 -9.15 11.71
N PRO A 49 -2.39 -7.95 11.19
CA PRO A 49 -3.71 -7.32 11.36
C PRO A 49 -4.82 -7.89 10.47
N ALA A 50 -4.55 -8.94 9.68
CA ALA A 50 -5.48 -9.44 8.68
C ALA A 50 -6.71 -10.13 9.28
N LEU A 51 -7.90 -9.69 8.88
CA LEU A 51 -9.18 -10.18 9.43
C LEU A 51 -9.39 -11.69 9.28
N HIS A 52 -8.96 -12.26 8.15
CA HIS A 52 -9.10 -13.70 7.90
C HIS A 52 -8.23 -14.55 8.85
N ILE A 53 -7.08 -14.03 9.28
CA ILE A 53 -6.19 -14.70 10.23
C ILE A 53 -6.84 -14.72 11.62
N LYS A 54 -7.43 -13.60 12.05
CA LYS A 54 -8.16 -13.51 13.33
C LYS A 54 -9.27 -14.55 13.41
N LYS A 55 -10.16 -14.57 12.41
CA LYS A 55 -11.30 -15.50 12.36
C LYS A 55 -10.86 -16.96 12.34
N ARG A 56 -9.78 -17.26 11.62
CA ARG A 56 -9.21 -18.62 11.57
C ARG A 56 -8.66 -19.04 12.92
N ALA A 57 -7.87 -18.19 13.58
CA ALA A 57 -7.31 -18.48 14.90
C ALA A 57 -8.42 -18.74 15.94
N GLU A 58 -9.47 -17.92 15.98
CA GLU A 58 -10.62 -18.15 16.87
C GLU A 58 -11.30 -19.50 16.62
N ALA A 59 -11.56 -19.83 15.35
CA ALA A 59 -12.20 -21.07 14.96
C ALA A 59 -11.35 -22.30 15.30
N ASP A 60 -10.05 -22.24 15.04
CA ASP A 60 -9.12 -23.34 15.29
C ASP A 60 -8.97 -23.60 16.81
N ILE A 61 -8.86 -22.55 17.63
CA ILE A 61 -8.81 -22.64 19.10
C ILE A 61 -10.10 -23.25 19.65
N LEU A 62 -11.25 -22.74 19.21
CA LEU A 62 -12.56 -23.25 19.63
C LEU A 62 -12.71 -24.74 19.31
N LYS A 63 -12.35 -25.14 18.08
CA LYS A 63 -12.45 -26.51 17.61
C LYS A 63 -11.57 -27.44 18.43
N VAL A 64 -10.30 -27.09 18.62
CA VAL A 64 -9.32 -27.95 19.29
C VAL A 64 -9.62 -28.15 20.77
N ILE A 65 -10.06 -27.11 21.48
CA ILE A 65 -10.44 -27.24 22.89
C ILE A 65 -11.67 -28.16 23.03
N ARG A 66 -12.65 -28.05 22.11
CA ARG A 66 -13.83 -28.93 22.14
C ARG A 66 -13.52 -30.37 21.78
N GLU A 67 -12.64 -30.61 20.81
CA GLU A 67 -12.27 -31.96 20.37
C GLU A 67 -11.35 -32.68 21.37
N LYS A 68 -10.38 -31.97 21.96
CA LYS A 68 -9.31 -32.60 22.77
C LYS A 68 -9.49 -32.47 24.28
N VAL A 69 -10.25 -31.47 24.74
CA VAL A 69 -10.42 -31.20 26.17
C VAL A 69 -11.84 -31.56 26.61
N HIS A 70 -12.85 -30.86 26.07
CA HIS A 70 -14.24 -31.20 26.39
C HIS A 70 -15.26 -30.60 25.40
N PRO A 71 -16.24 -31.37 24.89
CA PRO A 71 -17.21 -30.91 23.88
C PRO A 71 -18.03 -29.68 24.31
N GLU A 72 -18.43 -29.63 25.58
CA GLU A 72 -19.27 -28.57 26.16
C GLU A 72 -18.49 -27.38 26.77
N ALA A 73 -17.17 -27.29 26.52
CA ALA A 73 -16.39 -26.16 27.03
C ALA A 73 -16.85 -24.82 26.41
N LYS A 74 -17.11 -23.82 27.26
CA LYS A 74 -17.38 -22.44 26.84
C LYS A 74 -16.06 -21.74 26.59
N VAL A 75 -15.68 -21.56 25.33
CA VAL A 75 -14.40 -20.94 24.97
C VAL A 75 -14.62 -19.48 24.59
N LYS A 76 -13.87 -18.58 25.23
CA LYS A 76 -13.79 -17.16 24.89
C LYS A 76 -12.37 -16.84 24.46
N VAL A 77 -12.21 -16.32 23.25
CA VAL A 77 -10.89 -15.96 22.70
C VAL A 77 -10.78 -14.43 22.65
N ASN A 78 -9.79 -13.86 23.32
CA ASN A 78 -9.48 -12.44 23.23
C ASN A 78 -8.26 -12.24 22.35
N ILE A 79 -8.43 -11.62 21.19
CA ILE A 79 -7.32 -11.38 20.25
C ILE A 79 -6.85 -9.94 20.31
N LYS A 80 -5.59 -9.74 20.70
CA LYS A 80 -4.88 -8.47 20.57
C LYS A 80 -3.94 -8.54 19.37
N VAL A 81 -3.88 -7.47 18.57
CA VAL A 81 -2.91 -7.39 17.47
C VAL A 81 -1.75 -6.54 17.93
N ASP A 82 -0.57 -7.13 17.94
CA ASP A 82 0.70 -6.43 18.17
C ASP A 82 1.48 -6.46 16.85
N ALA A 83 1.03 -5.62 15.91
CA ALA A 83 1.68 -5.52 14.61
C ALA A 83 3.02 -4.79 14.79
N PRO A 84 4.11 -5.29 14.20
CA PRO A 84 5.39 -4.59 14.25
C PRO A 84 5.21 -3.15 13.75
N GLU A 85 5.91 -2.20 14.39
CA GLU A 85 5.92 -0.82 13.94
C GLU A 85 6.24 -0.80 12.45
N LYS A 86 5.42 -0.08 11.67
CA LYS A 86 5.67 0.11 10.24
C LYS A 86 7.13 0.54 10.08
N PRO A 87 7.94 -0.14 9.24
CA PRO A 87 9.32 0.29 9.02
C PRO A 87 9.28 1.77 8.66
N LYS A 88 10.13 2.59 9.31
CA LYS A 88 10.25 4.01 8.97
C LYS A 88 10.60 4.11 7.50
N ILE A 89 9.61 4.47 6.68
CA ILE A 89 9.81 4.52 5.24
C ILE A 89 10.71 5.72 4.96
N LYS A 90 11.80 5.48 4.23
CA LYS A 90 12.73 6.54 3.84
C LYS A 90 12.03 7.39 2.79
N GLY A 91 12.01 8.71 2.97
CA GLY A 91 11.38 9.63 2.02
C GLY A 91 10.66 10.77 2.73
N ASN A 92 10.40 11.86 2.02
CA ASN A 92 9.63 12.97 2.55
C ASN A 92 8.15 12.73 2.23
N ALA A 93 7.29 12.75 3.24
CA ALA A 93 5.86 12.81 3.01
C ALA A 93 5.54 14.02 2.12
N ILE A 94 4.77 13.79 1.05
CA ILE A 94 4.30 14.87 0.19
C ILE A 94 3.08 15.49 0.87
N PRO A 95 3.12 16.78 1.28
CA PRO A 95 1.99 17.40 1.94
C PRO A 95 0.72 17.33 1.07
N GLY A 96 -0.39 16.93 1.68
CA GLY A 96 -1.69 16.82 1.02
C GLY A 96 -1.92 15.51 0.25
N ILE A 97 -0.97 14.56 0.24
CA ILE A 97 -1.14 13.28 -0.45
C ILE A 97 -1.24 12.14 0.56
N HIS A 98 -2.40 11.46 0.58
CA HIS A 98 -2.67 10.39 1.54
C HIS A 98 -2.09 9.04 1.12
N ASN A 99 -2.24 8.66 -0.15
CA ASN A 99 -1.78 7.37 -0.66
C ASN A 99 -1.02 7.57 -1.97
N ILE A 100 0.13 6.92 -2.09
CA ILE A 100 0.93 6.89 -3.31
C ILE A 100 0.95 5.44 -3.82
N VAL A 101 0.60 5.24 -5.08
CA VAL A 101 0.59 3.92 -5.73
C VAL A 101 1.48 3.97 -6.95
N ALA A 102 2.63 3.31 -6.86
CA ALA A 102 3.52 3.15 -8.00
C ALA A 102 3.09 1.96 -8.87
N ILE A 103 2.94 2.19 -10.17
CA ILE A 103 2.53 1.18 -11.14
C ILE A 103 3.73 0.89 -12.04
N ALA A 104 4.30 -0.31 -11.90
CA ALA A 104 5.51 -0.75 -12.59
C ALA A 104 5.22 -1.86 -13.60
N SER A 105 6.10 -2.01 -14.59
CA SER A 105 6.15 -3.21 -15.44
C SER A 105 7.59 -3.62 -15.73
N GLY A 106 7.83 -4.94 -15.80
CA GLY A 106 9.16 -5.46 -16.16
C GLY A 106 9.49 -5.29 -17.64
N LYS A 107 8.48 -5.12 -18.50
CA LYS A 107 8.62 -4.96 -19.96
C LYS A 107 7.80 -3.76 -20.47
N GLY A 108 8.24 -3.17 -21.57
CA GLY A 108 7.46 -2.18 -22.32
C GLY A 108 6.29 -2.82 -23.07
N GLY A 109 5.25 -2.02 -23.35
CA GLY A 109 4.13 -2.45 -24.19
C GLY A 109 3.08 -3.37 -23.53
N VAL A 110 3.17 -3.64 -22.23
CA VAL A 110 2.21 -4.51 -21.52
C VAL A 110 0.88 -3.81 -21.15
N GLY A 111 0.69 -2.55 -21.56
CA GLY A 111 -0.51 -1.76 -21.24
C GLY A 111 -0.48 -1.09 -19.86
N LYS A 112 0.69 -0.96 -19.23
CA LYS A 112 0.89 -0.31 -17.92
C LYS A 112 0.20 1.06 -17.82
N SER A 113 0.50 1.99 -18.73
CA SER A 113 -0.09 3.34 -18.73
C SER A 113 -1.61 3.32 -18.92
N THR A 114 -2.12 2.38 -19.73
CA THR A 114 -3.56 2.16 -19.91
C THR A 114 -4.22 1.74 -18.61
N VAL A 115 -3.59 0.83 -17.86
CA VAL A 115 -4.07 0.40 -16.55
C VAL A 115 -4.02 1.59 -15.57
N THR A 116 -2.93 2.36 -15.54
CA THR A 116 -2.79 3.57 -14.71
C THR A 116 -3.92 4.56 -14.95
N ALA A 117 -4.19 4.91 -16.22
CA ALA A 117 -5.23 5.87 -16.58
C ALA A 117 -6.64 5.38 -16.17
N ASN A 118 -6.95 4.12 -16.42
CA ASN A 118 -8.26 3.55 -16.08
C ASN A 118 -8.48 3.45 -14.56
N ILE A 119 -7.45 3.08 -13.79
CA ILE A 119 -7.54 3.10 -12.32
C ILE A 119 -7.79 4.53 -11.83
N ALA A 120 -7.07 5.52 -12.37
CA ALA A 120 -7.23 6.91 -11.95
C ALA A 120 -8.64 7.43 -12.16
N VAL A 121 -9.18 7.24 -13.38
CA VAL A 121 -10.53 7.68 -13.73
C VAL A 121 -11.58 6.92 -12.93
N THR A 122 -11.36 5.63 -12.65
CA THR A 122 -12.27 4.84 -11.81
C THR A 122 -12.32 5.36 -10.38
N LEU A 123 -11.15 5.63 -9.77
CA LEU A 123 -11.07 6.22 -8.44
C LEU A 123 -11.71 7.61 -8.39
N ALA A 124 -11.49 8.44 -9.40
CA ALA A 124 -12.13 9.75 -9.50
C ALA A 124 -13.67 9.63 -9.59
N LYS A 125 -14.19 8.69 -10.39
CA LYS A 125 -15.63 8.39 -10.48
C LYS A 125 -16.23 7.86 -9.18
N MET A 126 -15.42 7.23 -8.32
CA MET A 126 -15.81 6.82 -6.97
C MET A 126 -15.83 7.98 -5.97
N GLY A 127 -15.45 9.19 -6.38
CA GLY A 127 -15.45 10.41 -5.56
C GLY A 127 -14.13 10.73 -4.87
N PHE A 128 -13.05 10.00 -5.18
CA PHE A 128 -11.72 10.29 -4.64
C PHE A 128 -11.03 11.42 -5.39
N LYS A 129 -10.18 12.18 -4.69
CA LYS A 129 -9.28 13.16 -5.31
C LYS A 129 -8.04 12.44 -5.84
N VAL A 130 -7.85 12.43 -7.17
CA VAL A 130 -6.82 11.61 -7.81
C VAL A 130 -5.84 12.46 -8.62
N GLY A 131 -4.55 12.16 -8.47
CA GLY A 131 -3.47 12.65 -9.31
C GLY A 131 -2.76 11.51 -10.04
N VAL A 132 -2.30 11.76 -11.26
CA VAL A 132 -1.42 10.87 -12.03
C VAL A 132 -0.14 11.63 -12.34
N LEU A 133 0.97 11.03 -11.91
CA LEU A 133 2.32 11.43 -12.30
C LEU A 133 2.86 10.43 -13.31
N ASP A 134 3.12 10.91 -14.52
CA ASP A 134 3.78 10.13 -15.57
C ASP A 134 5.29 10.27 -15.44
N ALA A 135 5.93 9.20 -14.97
CA ALA A 135 7.37 9.09 -14.83
C ALA A 135 8.01 8.32 -15.99
N ASP A 136 7.26 7.92 -17.02
CA ASP A 136 7.80 7.28 -18.22
C ASP A 136 8.37 8.33 -19.17
N ILE A 137 9.63 8.69 -18.92
CA ILE A 137 10.31 9.75 -19.65
C ILE A 137 10.63 9.38 -21.11
N TYR A 138 10.70 8.09 -21.41
CA TYR A 138 11.09 7.60 -22.74
C TYR A 138 9.88 7.45 -23.67
N GLY A 139 8.69 7.24 -23.12
CA GLY A 139 7.45 7.09 -23.89
C GLY A 139 6.23 7.61 -23.14
N PRO A 140 6.18 8.91 -22.81
CA PRO A 140 5.09 9.46 -22.00
C PRO A 140 3.77 9.30 -22.75
N SER A 141 2.89 8.48 -22.17
CA SER A 141 1.61 8.12 -22.79
C SER A 141 0.42 8.74 -22.06
N ILE A 142 0.60 9.15 -20.80
CA ILE A 142 -0.48 9.68 -19.96
C ILE A 142 -1.09 10.97 -20.55
N PRO A 143 -0.33 11.95 -21.05
CA PRO A 143 -0.94 13.14 -21.66
C PRO A 143 -1.90 12.81 -22.81
N ILE A 144 -1.57 11.80 -23.60
CA ILE A 144 -2.40 11.32 -24.71
C ILE A 144 -3.66 10.64 -24.17
N MET A 145 -3.50 9.74 -23.20
CA MET A 145 -4.62 8.98 -22.62
C MET A 145 -5.63 9.86 -21.87
N PHE A 146 -5.23 11.03 -21.42
CA PHE A 146 -6.10 12.01 -20.76
C PHE A 146 -6.55 13.14 -21.68
N ASP A 147 -6.33 13.05 -23.00
CA ASP A 147 -6.70 14.09 -24.00
C ASP A 147 -6.13 15.48 -23.69
N VAL A 148 -4.92 15.53 -23.15
CA VAL A 148 -4.21 16.76 -22.74
C VAL A 148 -2.83 16.86 -23.38
N ALA A 149 -2.55 16.11 -24.45
CA ALA A 149 -1.24 16.07 -25.10
C ALA A 149 -0.77 17.44 -25.64
N SER A 150 -1.70 18.36 -25.94
CA SER A 150 -1.40 19.72 -26.40
C SER A 150 -1.32 20.75 -25.26
N GLU A 151 -1.64 20.35 -24.04
CA GLU A 151 -1.65 21.22 -22.88
C GLU A 151 -0.25 21.43 -22.29
N ARG A 152 -0.09 22.52 -21.54
CA ARG A 152 1.14 22.85 -20.82
C ARG A 152 0.79 23.24 -19.37
N PRO A 153 1.44 22.64 -18.35
CA PRO A 153 1.31 23.08 -16.97
C PRO A 153 1.64 24.56 -16.84
N LEU A 154 0.70 25.32 -16.28
CA LEU A 154 0.91 26.73 -15.99
C LEU A 154 1.62 26.91 -14.65
N SER A 155 2.38 27.99 -14.51
CA SER A 155 2.93 28.39 -13.21
C SER A 155 1.86 29.11 -12.38
N VAL A 156 1.72 28.73 -11.11
CA VAL A 156 0.81 29.35 -10.14
C VAL A 156 1.55 29.68 -8.85
N ASN A 157 1.15 30.75 -8.16
CA ASN A 157 1.71 31.11 -6.86
C ASN A 157 0.94 30.41 -5.74
N VAL A 158 1.63 29.59 -4.94
CA VAL A 158 1.09 28.92 -3.75
C VAL A 158 1.98 29.26 -2.57
N GLY A 159 1.47 30.04 -1.62
CA GLY A 159 2.22 30.42 -0.41
C GLY A 159 3.50 31.20 -0.70
N GLY A 160 3.49 32.10 -1.69
CA GLY A 160 4.64 32.90 -2.10
C GLY A 160 5.65 32.16 -2.98
N LYS A 161 5.44 30.87 -3.27
CA LYS A 161 6.30 30.06 -4.14
C LYS A 161 5.63 29.77 -5.47
N SER A 162 6.41 29.86 -6.55
CA SER A 162 5.97 29.41 -7.88
C SER A 162 5.90 27.89 -7.92
N LYS A 163 4.75 27.34 -8.30
CA LYS A 163 4.50 25.91 -8.43
C LYS A 163 3.90 25.58 -9.80
N MET A 164 4.12 24.36 -10.28
CA MET A 164 3.48 23.85 -11.49
C MET A 164 2.04 23.45 -11.20
N LYS A 165 1.07 24.02 -11.92
CA LYS A 165 -0.33 23.61 -11.86
C LYS A 165 -0.52 22.35 -12.71
N PRO A 166 -0.95 21.22 -12.13
CA PRO A 166 -1.31 20.04 -12.90
C PRO A 166 -2.39 20.36 -13.93
N VAL A 167 -2.30 19.73 -15.10
CA VAL A 167 -3.39 19.76 -16.09
C VAL A 167 -4.50 18.84 -15.58
N GLU A 168 -5.76 19.18 -15.79
CA GLU A 168 -6.88 18.39 -15.26
C GLU A 168 -7.81 17.98 -16.39
N ASN A 169 -8.11 16.69 -16.47
CA ASN A 169 -9.16 16.15 -17.32
C ASN A 169 -9.73 14.88 -16.70
N TYR A 170 -10.97 14.52 -17.05
CA TYR A 170 -11.67 13.35 -16.51
C TYR A 170 -11.73 13.31 -14.96
N GLY A 171 -11.68 14.47 -14.30
CA GLY A 171 -11.65 14.59 -12.84
C GLY A 171 -10.33 14.17 -12.20
N VAL A 172 -9.25 14.08 -12.99
CA VAL A 172 -7.92 13.64 -12.54
C VAL A 172 -6.90 14.73 -12.86
N LYS A 173 -6.05 15.05 -11.87
CA LYS A 173 -4.89 15.93 -12.05
C LYS A 173 -3.74 15.16 -12.67
N VAL A 174 -3.10 15.72 -13.69
CA VAL A 174 -2.05 15.06 -14.47
C VAL A 174 -0.81 15.94 -14.51
N LEU A 175 0.34 15.35 -14.22
CA LEU A 175 1.65 15.88 -14.57
C LEU A 175 2.46 14.82 -15.30
N SER A 176 3.10 15.23 -16.37
CA SER A 176 3.97 14.39 -17.18
C SER A 176 5.15 15.20 -17.65
N ILE A 177 6.30 14.54 -17.75
CA ILE A 177 7.46 15.06 -18.46
C ILE A 177 7.16 15.30 -19.95
N GLY A 178 6.18 14.58 -20.51
CA GLY A 178 5.68 14.75 -21.87
C GLY A 178 5.11 16.15 -22.14
N PHE A 179 4.71 16.88 -21.10
CA PHE A 179 4.32 18.28 -21.25
C PHE A 179 5.49 19.23 -21.49
N PHE A 180 6.73 18.79 -21.32
CA PHE A 180 7.93 19.62 -21.45
C PHE A 180 8.79 19.22 -22.65
N THR A 181 8.50 18.07 -23.28
CA THR A 181 9.12 17.65 -24.54
C THR A 181 8.28 18.10 -25.73
N GLN A 182 8.91 18.31 -26.89
CA GLN A 182 8.18 18.48 -28.14
C GLN A 182 8.03 17.11 -28.81
N PRO A 183 6.88 16.79 -29.46
CA PRO A 183 6.63 15.46 -30.03
C PRO A 183 7.71 14.95 -30.99
N ASN A 184 8.41 15.86 -31.68
CA ASN A 184 9.45 15.53 -32.66
C ASN A 184 10.88 15.79 -32.15
N GLN A 185 11.05 16.14 -30.87
CA GLN A 185 12.35 16.44 -30.30
C GLN A 185 12.81 15.28 -29.41
N ALA A 186 13.79 14.51 -29.90
CA ALA A 186 14.47 13.51 -29.09
C ALA A 186 15.32 14.22 -28.02
N VAL A 187 14.83 14.22 -26.77
CA VAL A 187 15.58 14.71 -25.62
C VAL A 187 16.32 13.54 -24.98
N ILE A 188 17.65 13.63 -24.89
CA ILE A 188 18.44 12.62 -24.19
C ILE A 188 18.37 12.90 -22.69
N TRP A 189 17.54 12.14 -22.00
CA TRP A 189 17.41 12.21 -20.54
C TRP A 189 18.50 11.38 -19.86
N ARG A 190 19.51 12.07 -19.30
CA ARG A 190 20.49 11.43 -18.42
C ARG A 190 19.88 11.19 -17.04
N GLY A 191 20.27 10.11 -16.36
CA GLY A 191 19.70 9.69 -15.06
C GLY A 191 19.53 10.82 -14.03
N PRO A 192 20.56 11.63 -13.73
CA PRO A 192 20.43 12.74 -12.78
C PRO A 192 19.43 13.83 -13.21
N MET A 193 19.32 14.09 -14.52
CA MET A 193 18.40 15.08 -15.06
C MET A 193 16.95 14.60 -14.98
N ALA A 194 16.72 13.33 -15.32
CA ALA A 194 15.44 12.65 -15.17
C ALA A 194 14.98 12.65 -13.71
N ALA A 195 15.86 12.26 -12.78
CA ALA A 195 15.57 12.25 -11.35
C ALA A 195 15.24 13.65 -10.81
N LYS A 196 15.97 14.69 -11.25
CA LYS A 196 15.69 16.08 -10.86
C LYS A 196 14.32 16.54 -11.38
N ALA A 197 14.03 16.33 -12.66
CA ALA A 197 12.77 16.74 -13.25
C ALA A 197 11.58 16.05 -12.57
N LEU A 198 11.71 14.75 -12.28
CA LEU A 198 10.70 14.00 -11.57
C LEU A 198 10.46 14.53 -10.16
N ASN A 199 11.54 14.83 -9.41
CA ASN A 199 11.42 15.47 -8.11
C ASN A 199 10.67 16.81 -8.17
N GLN A 200 10.89 17.61 -9.22
CA GLN A 200 10.13 18.86 -9.40
C GLN A 200 8.65 18.59 -9.67
N LEU A 201 8.31 17.59 -10.50
CA LEU A 201 6.91 17.21 -10.74
C LEU A 201 6.20 16.71 -9.47
N ILE A 202 6.94 16.10 -8.54
CA ILE A 202 6.42 15.63 -7.25
C ILE A 202 6.27 16.80 -6.26
N PHE A 203 7.36 17.52 -5.98
CA PHE A 203 7.45 18.43 -4.84
C PHE A 203 7.17 19.90 -5.19
N ASP A 204 7.48 20.32 -6.42
CA ASP A 204 7.29 21.70 -6.90
C ASP A 204 5.96 21.88 -7.67
N ALA A 205 5.04 20.94 -7.51
CA ALA A 205 3.71 20.97 -8.10
C ALA A 205 2.62 21.35 -7.08
N ALA A 206 1.58 22.01 -7.59
CA ALA A 206 0.40 22.40 -6.84
C ALA A 206 -0.66 21.27 -6.86
N TRP A 207 -0.29 20.09 -6.35
CA TRP A 207 -1.19 18.93 -6.27
C TRP A 207 -2.43 19.19 -5.40
N GLY A 208 -2.28 19.99 -4.34
CA GLY A 208 -3.31 20.19 -3.34
C GLY A 208 -3.57 18.90 -2.56
N GLU A 209 -4.82 18.70 -2.15
CA GLU A 209 -5.23 17.48 -1.44
C GLU A 209 -5.58 16.36 -2.44
N LEU A 210 -4.95 15.20 -2.29
CA LEU A 210 -5.17 13.98 -3.04
C LEU A 210 -5.35 12.79 -2.10
N ASP A 211 -6.40 12.01 -2.34
CA ASP A 211 -6.57 10.71 -1.71
C ASP A 211 -5.61 9.68 -2.31
N PHE A 212 -5.39 9.76 -3.64
CA PHE A 212 -4.48 8.88 -4.37
C PHE A 212 -3.62 9.66 -5.37
N MET A 213 -2.31 9.43 -5.32
CA MET A 213 -1.37 9.75 -6.39
C MET A 213 -0.90 8.45 -7.04
N LEU A 214 -1.24 8.25 -8.30
CA LEU A 214 -0.75 7.14 -9.10
C LEU A 214 0.51 7.56 -9.85
N ILE A 215 1.54 6.72 -9.83
CA ILE A 215 2.80 6.99 -10.52
C ILE A 215 2.98 5.95 -11.62
N ASP A 216 2.95 6.40 -12.88
CA ASP A 216 3.21 5.56 -14.05
C ASP A 216 4.72 5.46 -14.28
N LEU A 217 5.34 4.35 -13.86
CA LEU A 217 6.78 4.17 -13.91
C LEU A 217 7.25 3.82 -15.33
N PRO A 218 8.51 4.08 -15.72
CA PRO A 218 9.06 3.56 -16.97
C PRO A 218 9.17 2.03 -16.92
N PRO A 219 9.22 1.32 -18.06
CA PRO A 219 9.45 -0.12 -18.08
C PRO A 219 10.83 -0.49 -17.53
N GLY A 220 10.95 -1.71 -16.98
CA GLY A 220 12.21 -2.26 -16.49
C GLY A 220 12.54 -1.82 -15.05
N THR A 221 13.82 -1.74 -14.71
CA THR A 221 14.31 -1.43 -13.35
C THR A 221 15.46 -0.41 -13.37
N GLY A 222 15.34 0.61 -14.23
CA GLY A 222 16.37 1.64 -14.41
C GLY A 222 16.43 2.69 -13.29
N ASP A 223 17.32 3.67 -13.43
CA ASP A 223 17.63 4.69 -12.41
C ASP A 223 16.41 5.47 -11.88
N ILE A 224 15.38 5.65 -12.72
CA ILE A 224 14.13 6.33 -12.33
C ILE A 224 13.41 5.56 -11.21
N HIS A 225 13.41 4.22 -11.26
CA HIS A 225 12.81 3.37 -10.22
C HIS A 225 13.51 3.58 -8.88
N LEU A 226 14.85 3.54 -8.89
CA LEU A 226 15.66 3.77 -7.69
C LEU A 226 15.46 5.19 -7.14
N SER A 227 15.41 6.18 -8.03
CA SER A 227 15.22 7.59 -7.65
C SER A 227 13.87 7.82 -6.96
N ILE A 228 12.79 7.23 -7.49
CA ILE A 228 11.44 7.32 -6.90
C ILE A 228 11.41 6.64 -5.53
N MET A 229 11.96 5.44 -5.42
CA MET A 229 12.01 4.68 -4.16
C MET A 229 12.85 5.36 -3.07
N GLN A 230 13.80 6.23 -3.46
CA GLN A 230 14.57 7.03 -2.51
C GLN A 230 13.87 8.34 -2.12
N SER A 231 13.02 8.87 -2.99
CA SER A 231 12.41 10.19 -2.83
C SER A 231 11.03 10.12 -2.14
N LEU A 232 10.31 9.02 -2.33
CA LEU A 232 8.97 8.81 -1.80
C LEU A 232 8.98 7.92 -0.56
N PRO A 233 8.09 8.19 0.42
CA PRO A 233 7.88 7.35 1.59
C PRO A 233 7.05 6.08 1.23
#